data_AF-A0A559K4P4-F1
#
_entry.id   AF-A0A559K4P4-F1
#
_cell.length_a   1.000
_cell.length_b   1.000
_cell.length_c   1.000
_cell.angle_alpha   90.00
_cell.angle_beta   90.00
_cell.angle_gamma   90.00
#
_symmetry.space_group_name_H-M   'P 1'
#
loop_
_entity.id
_entity.type
_entity.pdbx_description
1 polymer ?
#
loop_
_entity_poly.entity_id
_entity_poly.type
_entity_poly.pdbx_seq_one_letter_code
_entity_poly.pdbx_strand_id
1 'polypeptide(L)'
;MNPKSKSQITNKKQWLEKSYENRRKRSFQLGVSAIDMLLKEGKSVSYRSVSNMSKDIDSEGIGIHSNTILKNKELHEYFLKHSNTKKPITNRKPIKLDAESTEQFKHVKIDRDLDKVQQRYMQLTKQELVEILIRAEQYISNQNQRWLKDEFEKYQ
;
A
#
# COMPACT_ATOMS: atom_id res chain seq x y z
N MET A 1 13.32 -31.34 -19.03
CA MET A 1 13.62 -29.94 -18.67
C MET A 1 14.35 -29.30 -19.85
N ASN A 2 13.77 -28.28 -20.48
CA ASN A 2 14.35 -27.64 -21.67
C ASN A 2 15.23 -26.45 -21.24
N PRO A 3 16.54 -26.41 -21.56
CA PRO A 3 17.36 -25.26 -21.19
C PRO A 3 16.98 -24.07 -22.08
N LYS A 4 16.46 -23.01 -21.45
CA LYS A 4 16.20 -21.72 -22.11
C LYS A 4 17.52 -21.19 -22.66
N SER A 5 17.64 -21.12 -23.98
CA SER A 5 18.73 -20.45 -24.68
C SER A 5 18.73 -18.97 -24.30
N LYS A 6 19.77 -18.53 -23.59
CA LYS A 6 20.04 -17.11 -23.36
C LYS A 6 20.54 -16.51 -24.68
N SER A 7 19.64 -16.00 -25.51
CA SER A 7 20.03 -15.19 -26.65
C SER A 7 20.65 -13.89 -26.14
N GLN A 8 21.96 -13.74 -26.32
CA GLN A 8 22.63 -12.45 -26.18
C GLN A 8 22.12 -11.54 -27.31
N ILE A 9 21.11 -10.72 -27.03
CA ILE A 9 20.63 -9.70 -27.98
C ILE A 9 21.52 -8.47 -27.82
N THR A 10 22.72 -8.53 -28.39
CA THR A 10 23.57 -7.36 -28.61
C THR A 10 23.30 -6.81 -30.00
N ASN A 11 22.13 -6.21 -30.19
CA ASN A 11 21.89 -5.36 -31.35
C ASN A 11 20.87 -4.29 -30.98
N LYS A 12 21.35 -3.16 -30.45
CA LYS A 12 20.51 -1.98 -30.18
C LYS A 12 20.04 -1.41 -31.52
N LYS A 13 18.85 -1.82 -31.95
CA LYS A 13 18.22 -1.35 -33.19
C LYS A 13 17.92 0.15 -33.06
N GLN A 14 18.73 1.00 -33.68
CA GLN A 14 18.61 2.47 -33.60
C GLN A 14 17.22 3.00 -34.00
N TRP A 15 16.55 2.36 -34.96
CA TRP A 15 15.18 2.73 -35.37
C TRP A 15 14.15 2.55 -34.24
N LEU A 16 14.39 1.58 -33.36
CA LEU A 16 13.52 1.27 -32.22
C LEU A 16 13.71 2.32 -31.12
N GLU A 17 14.95 2.75 -30.88
CA GLU A 17 15.29 3.81 -29.91
C GLU A 17 14.62 5.14 -30.31
N LYS A 18 14.72 5.51 -31.60
CA LYS A 18 14.03 6.69 -32.15
C LYS A 18 12.51 6.62 -32.01
N SER A 19 11.92 5.44 -32.21
CA SER A 19 10.47 5.22 -32.02
C SER A 19 10.06 5.38 -30.55
N TYR A 20 10.84 4.83 -29.62
CA TYR A 20 10.58 4.99 -28.18
C TYR A 20 10.72 6.45 -27.73
N GLU A 21 11.74 7.16 -28.21
CA GLU A 21 11.92 8.58 -27.92
C GLU A 21 10.75 9.42 -28.43
N ASN A 22 10.30 9.17 -29.67
CA ASN A 22 9.15 9.89 -30.23
C ASN A 22 7.87 9.66 -29.41
N ARG A 23 7.60 8.40 -29.01
CA ARG A 23 6.45 8.08 -28.14
C ARG A 23 6.58 8.73 -26.77
N ARG A 24 7.80 8.78 -26.20
CA ARG A 24 8.07 9.44 -24.91
C ARG A 24 7.83 10.95 -25.01
N LYS A 25 8.34 11.62 -26.04
CA LYS A 25 8.15 13.05 -26.29
C LYS A 25 6.68 13.40 -26.51
N ARG A 26 5.96 12.64 -27.35
CA ARG A 26 4.51 12.79 -27.56
C ARG A 26 3.76 12.70 -26.23
N SER A 27 4.06 11.66 -25.43
CA SER A 27 3.40 11.46 -24.15
C SER A 27 3.70 12.59 -23.16
N PHE A 28 4.93 13.11 -23.16
CA PHE A 28 5.31 14.25 -22.34
C PHE A 28 4.52 15.51 -22.71
N GLN A 29 4.49 15.88 -23.99
CA GLN A 29 3.77 17.06 -24.48
C GLN A 29 2.28 17.00 -24.14
N LEU A 30 1.61 15.88 -24.47
CA LEU A 30 0.19 15.70 -24.15
C LEU A 30 -0.08 15.72 -22.65
N GLY A 31 0.80 15.09 -21.86
CA GLY A 31 0.66 15.05 -20.41
C GLY A 31 0.80 16.43 -19.77
N VAL A 32 1.76 17.24 -20.22
CA VAL A 32 1.94 18.63 -19.75
C VAL A 32 0.71 19.46 -20.12
N SER A 33 0.27 19.43 -21.38
CA SER A 33 -0.93 20.18 -21.81
C SER A 33 -2.19 19.77 -21.05
N ALA A 34 -2.36 18.48 -20.76
CA ALA A 34 -3.49 17.99 -19.95
C ALA A 34 -3.43 18.48 -18.50
N ILE A 35 -2.23 18.52 -17.90
CA ILE A 35 -2.05 19.05 -16.55
C ILE A 35 -2.35 20.56 -16.52
N ASP A 36 -1.83 21.32 -17.49
CA ASP A 36 -2.08 22.76 -17.59
C ASP A 36 -3.56 23.10 -17.75
N MET A 37 -4.28 22.33 -18.57
CA MET A 37 -5.74 22.48 -18.69
C MET A 37 -6.48 22.15 -17.40
N LEU A 38 -6.09 21.08 -16.69
CA LEU A 38 -6.69 20.76 -15.40
C LEU A 38 -6.45 21.86 -14.35
N LEU A 39 -5.27 22.48 -14.36
CA LEU A 39 -4.95 23.62 -13.50
C LEU A 39 -5.80 24.84 -13.87
N LYS A 40 -5.94 25.14 -15.16
CA LYS A 40 -6.77 26.25 -15.66
C LYS A 40 -8.24 26.07 -15.32
N GLU A 41 -8.75 24.85 -15.37
CA GLU A 41 -10.13 24.50 -14.99
C GLU A 41 -10.33 24.38 -13.48
N GLY A 42 -9.26 24.45 -12.67
CA GLY A 42 -9.32 24.28 -11.23
C GLY A 42 -9.66 22.85 -10.77
N LYS A 43 -9.52 21.85 -11.65
CA LYS A 43 -9.80 20.45 -11.34
C LYS A 43 -8.62 19.80 -10.61
N SER A 44 -8.89 18.73 -9.86
CA SER A 44 -7.83 17.98 -9.18
C SER A 44 -6.92 17.27 -10.20
N VAL A 45 -5.61 17.51 -10.07
CA VAL A 45 -4.56 16.85 -10.86
C VAL A 45 -4.26 15.48 -10.24
N SER A 46 -4.82 14.44 -10.84
CA SER A 46 -4.65 13.03 -10.46
C SER A 46 -4.27 12.21 -11.70
N TYR A 47 -3.68 11.03 -11.52
CA TYR A 47 -3.31 10.18 -12.66
C TYR A 47 -4.49 9.82 -13.58
N ARG A 48 -5.69 9.73 -13.01
CA ARG A 48 -6.91 9.41 -13.77
C ARG A 48 -7.44 10.63 -14.51
N SER A 49 -7.49 11.79 -13.86
CA SER A 49 -7.95 13.03 -14.49
C SER A 49 -7.00 13.46 -15.61
N VAL A 50 -5.69 13.36 -15.43
CA VAL A 50 -4.71 13.64 -16.49
C VAL A 50 -4.88 12.66 -17.66
N SER A 51 -5.07 11.37 -17.38
CA SER A 51 -5.29 10.37 -18.44
C SER A 51 -6.57 10.65 -19.24
N ASN A 52 -7.68 10.97 -18.58
CA ASN A 52 -8.93 11.32 -19.26
C ASN A 52 -8.79 12.62 -20.06
N MET A 53 -8.28 13.68 -19.43
CA MET A 53 -8.08 14.98 -20.07
C MET A 53 -7.17 14.85 -21.30
N SER A 54 -6.11 14.05 -21.20
CA SER A 54 -5.22 13.83 -22.34
C SER A 54 -5.89 13.13 -23.53
N LYS A 55 -6.94 12.33 -23.30
CA LYS A 55 -7.71 11.70 -24.40
C LYS A 55 -8.59 12.71 -25.10
N ASP A 56 -9.16 13.65 -24.34
CA ASP A 56 -10.05 14.68 -24.86
C ASP A 56 -9.28 15.70 -25.74
N ILE A 57 -8.01 15.94 -25.43
CA ILE A 57 -7.13 16.88 -26.16
C ILE A 57 -6.44 16.22 -27.35
N ASP A 58 -6.17 14.93 -27.27
CA ASP A 58 -5.43 14.20 -28.30
C ASP A 58 -6.27 14.07 -29.58
N SER A 59 -5.72 14.56 -30.70
CA SER A 59 -6.39 14.50 -32.01
C SER A 59 -6.67 13.07 -32.49
N GLU A 60 -5.92 12.09 -31.98
CA GLU A 60 -6.12 10.66 -32.25
C GLU A 60 -7.09 9.99 -31.27
N GLY A 61 -7.49 10.66 -30.19
CA GLY A 61 -8.38 10.13 -29.14
C GLY A 61 -7.77 9.02 -28.28
N ILE A 62 -6.48 8.72 -28.44
CA ILE A 62 -5.78 7.65 -27.70
C ILE A 62 -5.39 8.13 -26.30
N GLY A 63 -4.91 9.38 -26.21
CA GLY A 63 -4.42 10.03 -25.01
C GLY A 63 -3.19 9.34 -24.41
N ILE A 64 -2.96 9.55 -23.11
CA ILE A 64 -1.93 8.86 -22.34
C ILE A 64 -2.56 8.03 -21.22
N HIS A 65 -2.03 6.83 -21.00
CA HIS A 65 -2.44 5.98 -19.88
C HIS A 65 -1.74 6.43 -18.58
N SER A 66 -2.39 6.22 -17.43
CA SER A 66 -1.82 6.59 -16.12
C SER A 66 -0.43 5.99 -15.85
N ASN A 67 -0.19 4.75 -16.31
CA ASN A 67 1.13 4.11 -16.18
C ASN A 67 2.22 4.81 -17.01
N THR A 68 1.85 5.49 -18.09
CA THR A 68 2.79 6.27 -18.91
C THR A 68 3.29 7.50 -18.15
N ILE A 69 2.43 8.12 -17.35
CA ILE A 69 2.78 9.23 -16.44
C ILE A 69 3.80 8.76 -15.39
N LEU A 70 3.66 7.53 -14.90
CA LEU A 70 4.60 6.94 -13.92
C LEU A 70 5.96 6.57 -14.55
N LYS A 71 5.95 6.03 -15.78
CA LYS A 71 7.18 5.53 -16.43
C LYS A 71 8.02 6.62 -17.07
N ASN A 72 7.39 7.66 -17.61
CA ASN A 72 8.12 8.78 -18.21
C ASN A 72 8.59 9.75 -17.10
N LYS A 73 9.87 9.67 -16.74
CA LYS A 73 10.45 10.42 -15.61
C LYS A 73 10.16 11.93 -15.68
N GLU A 74 10.35 12.54 -16.84
CA GLU A 74 10.12 13.99 -17.04
C GLU A 74 8.66 14.37 -16.78
N LEU A 75 7.73 13.57 -17.31
CA LEU A 75 6.30 13.81 -17.11
C LEU A 75 5.89 13.55 -15.66
N HIS A 76 6.48 12.53 -15.03
CA HIS A 76 6.23 12.21 -13.63
C HIS A 76 6.67 13.35 -12.70
N GLU A 77 7.86 13.89 -12.92
CA GLU A 77 8.39 15.03 -12.16
C GLU A 77 7.51 16.26 -12.32
N TYR A 78 7.05 16.53 -13.54
CA TYR A 78 6.10 17.62 -13.80
C TYR A 78 4.76 17.39 -13.09
N PHE A 79 4.23 16.17 -13.16
CA PHE A 79 3.01 15.80 -12.45
C PHE A 79 3.14 15.99 -10.93
N LEU A 80 4.25 15.58 -10.32
CA LEU A 80 4.47 15.72 -8.87
C LEU A 80 4.46 17.19 -8.42
N LYS A 81 4.98 18.12 -9.24
CA LYS A 81 4.97 19.55 -8.94
C LYS A 81 3.56 20.15 -8.91
N HIS A 82 2.63 19.59 -9.68
CA HIS A 82 1.28 20.13 -9.86
C HIS A 82 0.17 19.25 -9.25
N SER A 83 0.52 18.09 -8.68
CA SER A 83 -0.43 17.14 -8.10
C SER A 83 -0.94 17.61 -6.74
N ASN A 84 -2.21 17.98 -6.68
CA ASN A 84 -2.91 18.37 -5.45
C ASN A 84 -3.73 17.23 -4.81
N THR A 85 -3.41 15.97 -5.13
CA THR A 85 -4.12 14.83 -4.52
C THR A 85 -3.72 14.67 -3.06
N LYS A 86 -4.68 14.89 -2.15
CA LYS A 86 -4.52 14.59 -0.72
C LYS A 86 -4.21 13.10 -0.58
N LYS A 87 -3.14 12.77 0.17
CA LYS A 87 -2.84 11.36 0.51
C LYS A 87 -4.07 10.76 1.18
N PRO A 88 -4.51 9.55 0.81
CA PRO A 88 -5.61 8.90 1.51
C PRO A 88 -5.24 8.81 2.99
N ILE A 89 -6.06 9.44 3.84
CA ILE A 89 -5.93 9.29 5.29
C ILE A 89 -6.25 7.82 5.54
N THR A 90 -5.24 7.03 5.85
CA THR A 90 -5.48 5.68 6.36
C THR A 90 -6.11 5.88 7.73
N ASN A 91 -7.43 5.80 7.82
CA ASN A 91 -8.21 5.84 9.06
C ASN A 91 -7.93 4.64 9.99
N ARG A 92 -6.76 4.00 9.86
CA ARG A 92 -6.28 3.01 10.80
C ARG A 92 -5.80 3.76 12.02
N LYS A 93 -6.67 3.87 13.02
CA LYS A 93 -6.22 4.17 14.38
C LYS A 93 -5.26 3.03 14.76
N PRO A 94 -3.98 3.28 15.04
CA PRO A 94 -3.12 2.24 15.56
C PRO A 94 -3.77 1.71 16.84
N ILE A 95 -3.90 0.40 16.95
CA ILE A 95 -4.37 -0.20 18.19
C ILE A 95 -3.28 0.13 19.21
N LYS A 96 -3.61 1.01 20.17
CA LYS A 96 -2.75 1.32 21.29
C LYS A 96 -2.73 0.08 22.19
N LEU A 97 -1.86 -0.87 21.86
CA LEU A 97 -1.46 -1.92 22.79
C LEU A 97 -0.63 -1.21 23.86
N ASP A 98 -1.26 -0.90 24.99
CA ASP A 98 -0.54 -0.37 26.15
C ASP A 98 0.55 -1.38 26.53
N ALA A 99 1.80 -0.93 26.63
CA ALA A 99 2.97 -1.81 26.55
C ALA A 99 3.06 -2.78 27.75
N GLU A 100 2.51 -2.40 28.90
CA GLU A 100 2.60 -3.17 30.14
C GLU A 100 1.27 -3.80 30.59
N SER A 101 0.15 -3.41 29.98
CA SER A 101 -1.16 -3.87 30.45
C SER A 101 -1.50 -5.28 29.95
N THR A 102 -1.49 -6.25 30.86
CA THR A 102 -2.07 -7.60 30.66
C THR A 102 -3.57 -7.64 30.98
N GLU A 103 -4.20 -6.50 31.27
CA GLU A 103 -5.61 -6.42 31.69
C GLU A 103 -6.58 -6.90 30.62
N GLN A 104 -6.20 -6.79 29.35
CA GLN A 104 -6.97 -7.31 28.23
C GLN A 104 -7.19 -8.83 28.30
N PHE A 105 -6.27 -9.57 28.92
CA PHE A 105 -6.36 -11.03 29.07
C PHE A 105 -7.15 -11.47 30.30
N LYS A 106 -7.34 -10.57 31.29
CA LYS A 106 -8.14 -10.86 32.50
C LYS A 106 -9.62 -11.02 32.20
N HIS A 107 -10.13 -10.29 31.22
CA HIS A 107 -11.56 -10.18 30.93
C HIS A 107 -11.98 -10.97 29.67
N VAL A 108 -11.24 -12.03 29.32
CA VAL A 108 -11.58 -12.87 28.16
C VAL A 108 -12.82 -13.70 28.50
N LYS A 109 -13.92 -13.43 27.81
CA LYS A 109 -15.16 -14.22 27.93
C LYS A 109 -14.93 -15.63 27.37
N ILE A 110 -15.44 -16.63 28.09
CA ILE A 110 -15.41 -18.04 27.67
C ILE A 110 -16.22 -18.22 26.37
N ASP A 111 -17.43 -17.67 26.32
CA ASP A 111 -18.32 -17.74 25.15
C ASP A 111 -18.11 -16.56 24.18
N ARG A 112 -16.85 -16.30 23.81
CA ARG A 112 -16.53 -15.25 22.83
C ARG A 112 -16.86 -15.71 21.41
N ASP A 113 -17.46 -14.81 20.64
CA ASP A 113 -17.68 -14.99 19.21
C ASP A 113 -16.34 -15.07 18.46
N LEU A 114 -15.99 -16.27 18.02
CA LEU A 114 -14.69 -16.57 17.38
C LEU A 114 -14.56 -15.88 16.02
N ASP A 115 -15.65 -15.75 15.26
CA ASP A 115 -15.62 -15.11 13.94
C ASP A 115 -15.30 -13.63 14.07
N LYS A 116 -15.91 -12.94 15.04
CA LYS A 116 -15.59 -11.53 15.33
C LYS A 116 -14.18 -11.34 15.88
N VAL A 117 -13.66 -12.30 16.63
CA VAL A 117 -12.26 -12.27 17.11
C VAL A 117 -11.30 -12.44 15.94
N GLN A 118 -11.54 -13.42 15.07
CA GLN A 118 -10.74 -13.65 13.87
C GLN A 118 -10.75 -12.43 12.96
N GLN A 119 -11.91 -11.81 12.71
CA GLN A 119 -12.01 -10.59 11.91
C GLN A 119 -11.17 -9.44 12.49
N ARG A 120 -11.16 -9.25 13.82
CA ARG A 120 -10.31 -8.24 14.46
C ARG A 120 -8.83 -8.54 14.31
N TYR A 121 -8.42 -9.80 14.47
CA TYR A 121 -7.03 -10.20 14.27
C TYR A 121 -6.57 -10.07 12.82
N MET A 122 -7.44 -10.29 11.84
CA MET A 122 -7.13 -10.07 10.42
C MET A 122 -6.94 -8.59 10.06
N GLN A 123 -7.37 -7.65 10.90
CA GLN A 123 -7.14 -6.22 10.70
C GLN A 123 -5.76 -5.76 11.21
N LEU A 124 -5.07 -6.61 11.98
CA LEU A 124 -3.75 -6.34 12.54
C LEU A 124 -2.62 -6.67 11.56
N THR A 125 -1.49 -6.00 11.77
CA THR A 125 -0.22 -6.35 11.13
C THR A 125 0.37 -7.60 11.77
N LYS A 126 1.28 -8.27 11.05
CA LYS A 126 2.02 -9.43 11.57
C LYS A 126 2.76 -9.12 12.88
N GLN A 127 3.32 -7.91 13.00
CA GLN A 127 4.05 -7.50 14.20
C GLN A 127 3.12 -7.39 15.41
N GLU A 128 1.96 -6.75 15.26
CA GLU A 128 0.96 -6.63 16.32
C GLU A 128 0.42 -8.01 16.75
N LEU A 129 0.21 -8.93 15.81
CA LEU A 129 -0.21 -10.29 16.13
C LEU A 129 0.83 -11.06 16.94
N VAL A 130 2.11 -10.96 16.56
CA VAL A 130 3.22 -11.60 17.30
C VAL A 130 3.30 -11.05 18.72
N GLU A 131 3.16 -9.74 18.89
CA GLU A 131 3.22 -9.10 20.19
C GLU A 131 2.04 -9.53 21.10
N ILE A 132 0.83 -9.60 20.56
CA ILE A 132 -0.33 -10.11 21.30
C ILE A 132 -0.12 -11.56 21.74
N LEU A 133 0.45 -12.41 20.88
CA LEU A 133 0.69 -13.82 21.18
C LEU A 133 1.70 -13.98 22.32
N ILE A 134 2.85 -13.29 22.25
CA ILE A 134 3.88 -13.33 23.30
C ILE A 134 3.29 -12.90 24.64
N ARG A 135 2.49 -11.83 24.68
CA ARG A 135 1.87 -11.35 25.92
C ARG A 135 0.82 -12.33 26.46
N ALA A 136 0.08 -13.00 25.59
CA ALA A 136 -0.88 -14.03 26.00
C ALA A 136 -0.16 -15.21 26.67
N GLU A 137 0.95 -15.67 26.11
CA GLU A 137 1.78 -16.73 26.68
C GLU A 137 2.34 -16.35 28.05
N GLN A 138 2.88 -15.14 28.19
CA GLN A 138 3.37 -14.62 29.47
C GLN A 138 2.26 -14.54 30.52
N TYR A 139 1.08 -14.08 30.13
CA TYR A 139 -0.08 -14.01 31.03
C TYR A 139 -0.49 -15.41 31.51
N ILE A 140 -0.62 -16.39 30.61
CA ILE A 140 -0.98 -17.77 30.94
C ILE A 140 0.07 -18.37 31.89
N SER A 141 1.36 -18.20 31.60
CA SER A 141 2.45 -18.69 32.45
C SER A 141 2.36 -18.11 33.88
N ASN A 142 2.16 -16.79 34.00
CA ASN A 142 2.02 -16.12 35.29
C ASN A 142 0.78 -16.57 36.08
N GLN A 143 -0.36 -16.78 35.41
CA GLN A 143 -1.57 -17.27 36.09
C GLN A 143 -1.41 -18.71 36.55
N ASN A 144 -0.78 -19.57 35.75
CA ASN A 144 -0.52 -20.96 36.13
C ASN A 144 0.39 -21.05 37.36
N GLN A 145 1.44 -20.22 37.42
CA GLN A 145 2.32 -20.16 38.59
C GLN A 145 1.58 -19.70 39.86
N ARG A 146 0.70 -18.69 39.74
CA ARG A 146 -0.13 -18.22 40.86
C ARG A 146 -1.08 -19.31 41.33
N TRP A 147 -1.80 -19.94 40.41
CA TRP A 147 -2.72 -21.03 40.73
C TRP A 147 -2.02 -22.20 41.44
N LEU A 148 -0.83 -22.61 40.96
CA LEU A 148 -0.04 -23.64 41.63
C LEU A 148 0.32 -23.24 43.05
N LYS A 149 0.79 -22.00 43.25
CA LYS A 149 1.16 -21.49 44.57
C LYS A 149 -0.05 -21.49 45.52
N ASP A 150 -1.18 -20.95 45.08
CA ASP A 150 -2.41 -20.91 45.88
C ASP A 150 -2.90 -22.32 46.23
N GLU A 151 -2.73 -23.29 45.33
CA GLU A 151 -3.11 -24.67 45.59
C GLU A 151 -2.20 -25.33 46.62
N PHE A 152 -0.87 -25.12 46.56
CA PHE A 152 0.06 -25.61 47.58
C PHE A 152 -0.17 -25.00 48.97
N GLU A 153 -0.54 -23.71 49.04
CA GLU A 153 -0.84 -23.02 50.31
C GLU A 153 -2.09 -23.56 51.01
N LYS A 154 -3.04 -24.20 50.30
CA LYS A 154 -4.23 -24.81 50.90
C LYS A 154 -3.96 -26.13 51.63
N TYR A 155 -2.83 -26.78 51.35
CA TYR A 155 -2.46 -28.06 51.95
C TYR A 155 -1.36 -27.93 53.03
N GLN A 156 -1.05 -26.70 53.45
CA GLN A 156 -0.25 -26.42 54.66
C GLN A 156 -1.15 -26.08 55.84
#